data_AF-A0A4Q2M4F6-F1
#
_entry.id   AF-A0A4Q2M4F6-F1
#
_cell.length_a   1.000
_cell.length_b   1.000
_cell.length_c   1.000
_cell.angle_alpha   90.00
_cell.angle_beta   90.00
_cell.angle_gamma   90.00
#
_symmetry.space_group_name_H-M   'P 1'
#
loop_
_entity.id
_entity.type
_entity.pdbx_description
1 polymer ?
#
loop_
_entity_poly.entity_id
_entity_poly.type
_entity_poly.pdbx_seq_one_letter_code
_entity_poly.pdbx_strand_id
1 'polypeptide(L)'
;MSEFKEFSAHFPEKISKSLCKFVNETVFKDSRYLFFKTVLGLQYAHCTHCNQRHRSEIKLKHKQKESVRCPNCGSNCQVRAAGVSRKYMQDTAVVIWYEKSVINSKAVTARIVHVTRDYSGSYENVETGHYCSHRYLFEPGKTQHWDGFTKRKSVFSAFDRLYGKKFVSHANIRQAVKGTMFQYSTWDQFTKYDNRGYVSDMVDFFDLAARFPCVEYLSKLGFKKCIWERLYGNPTGPIINWRGKTIEKVLRIDKRAIRDIQTTGLEWGVKQLSYFQNKLKNGKQISAYDAFLLSQIDHERFTTTFQNVMKYASKEEIWNYLLKQFKRNHWDEIADTMRDWRDYLGQCKELGMRLSEDRYLFPNDLHAAHQRMTGRIKYKKSEALEKQLQERLANEEPRCYENSRIIIRPISSISELFQEGEKLNHCVGGYAKRFSKGETELFAVRRKAAPEQPYYTLQVTSNKFVQCRGLKNCSMTKQVQDAVNMFMKIIEIKKKPKSVTAIKNQTIRQEAVV
;
A
#
# COMPACT_ATOMS: atom_id res chain seq x y z
N MET A 1 16.51 35.77 20.29
CA MET A 1 15.15 36.39 20.25
C MET A 1 14.87 37.15 18.97
N SER A 2 15.83 37.87 18.35
CA SER A 2 15.62 38.60 17.08
C SER A 2 15.06 37.72 15.96
N GLU A 3 15.69 36.55 15.73
CA GLU A 3 15.29 35.66 14.64
C GLU A 3 13.85 35.11 14.78
N PHE A 4 13.44 34.75 16.00
CA PHE A 4 12.06 34.31 16.25
C PHE A 4 11.06 35.44 16.02
N LYS A 5 11.43 36.68 16.38
CA LYS A 5 10.58 37.86 16.19
C LYS A 5 10.39 38.15 14.70
N GLU A 6 11.46 38.12 13.92
CA GLU A 6 11.42 38.24 12.46
C GLU A 6 10.56 37.14 11.81
N PHE A 7 10.77 35.89 12.22
CA PHE A 7 9.97 34.76 11.75
C PHE A 7 8.48 34.91 12.13
N SER A 8 8.20 35.31 13.37
CA SER A 8 6.83 35.45 13.87
C SER A 8 6.06 36.58 13.19
N ALA A 9 6.76 37.59 12.66
CA ALA A 9 6.15 38.68 11.90
C ALA A 9 5.48 38.21 10.60
N HIS A 10 5.75 36.99 10.11
CA HIS A 10 5.04 36.42 8.97
C HIS A 10 3.62 35.93 9.31
N PHE A 11 3.26 35.80 10.58
CA PHE A 11 2.01 35.19 11.02
C PHE A 11 1.03 36.27 11.52
N PRO A 12 -0.29 36.08 11.34
CA PRO A 12 -1.27 36.96 11.96
C PRO A 12 -1.24 36.80 13.48
N GLU A 13 -1.33 37.91 14.21
CA GLU A 13 -1.33 37.94 15.68
C GLU A 13 -2.53 37.21 16.28
N LYS A 14 -3.69 37.29 15.60
CA LYS A 14 -4.95 36.69 16.05
C LYS A 14 -5.34 35.50 15.20
N ILE A 15 -6.14 34.61 15.78
CA ILE A 15 -6.82 33.53 15.05
C ILE A 15 -7.82 34.16 14.07
N SER A 16 -7.79 33.73 12.81
CA SER A 16 -8.63 34.29 11.75
C SER A 16 -10.09 33.83 11.89
N LYS A 17 -11.04 34.68 11.49
CA LYS A 17 -12.48 34.35 11.51
C LYS A 17 -12.80 33.09 10.69
N SER A 18 -12.05 32.86 9.60
CA SER A 18 -12.17 31.66 8.76
C SER A 18 -11.72 30.40 9.48
N LEU A 19 -10.64 30.46 10.27
CA LEU A 19 -10.20 29.36 11.13
C LEU A 19 -11.26 29.07 12.20
N CYS A 20 -11.76 30.08 12.91
CA CYS A 20 -12.84 29.91 13.89
C CYS A 20 -14.07 29.24 13.27
N LYS A 21 -14.49 29.69 12.08
CA LYS A 21 -15.61 29.09 11.35
C LYS A 21 -15.33 27.63 11.00
N PHE A 22 -14.15 27.31 10.48
CA PHE A 22 -13.78 25.92 10.17
C PHE A 22 -13.80 25.02 11.40
N VAL A 23 -13.30 25.52 12.54
CA VAL A 23 -13.32 24.79 13.82
C VAL A 23 -14.75 24.52 14.26
N ASN A 24 -15.63 25.53 14.22
CA ASN A 24 -17.02 25.40 14.68
C ASN A 24 -17.90 24.55 13.75
N GLU A 25 -17.71 24.67 12.42
CA GLU A 25 -18.57 24.04 11.42
C GLU A 25 -18.09 22.67 10.96
N THR A 26 -16.79 22.39 11.09
CA THR A 26 -16.19 21.12 10.61
C THR A 26 -15.57 20.33 11.74
N VAL A 27 -14.60 20.92 12.46
CA VAL A 27 -13.81 20.19 13.48
C VAL A 27 -14.66 19.72 14.65
N PHE A 28 -15.49 20.62 15.18
CA PHE A 28 -16.38 20.37 16.31
C PHE A 28 -17.83 20.16 15.90
N LYS A 29 -18.08 19.75 14.65
CA LYS A 29 -19.43 19.41 14.18
C LYS A 29 -20.06 18.30 15.02
N ASP A 30 -19.30 17.25 15.30
CA ASP A 30 -19.76 16.13 16.15
C ASP A 30 -19.68 16.46 17.63
N SER A 31 -19.03 17.57 18.00
CA SER A 31 -18.89 18.08 19.37
C SER A 31 -19.97 19.10 19.74
N ARG A 32 -21.15 18.99 19.10
CA ARG A 32 -22.33 19.79 19.41
C ARG A 32 -23.23 18.97 20.34
N TYR A 33 -23.63 19.55 21.45
CA TYR A 33 -24.34 18.86 22.51
C TYR A 33 -25.69 19.51 22.83
N LEU A 34 -26.66 18.67 23.18
CA LEU A 34 -27.81 19.04 24.00
C LEU A 34 -27.55 18.58 25.44
N PHE A 35 -27.32 19.53 26.34
CA PHE A 35 -27.25 19.26 27.77
C PHE A 35 -28.63 19.38 28.38
N PHE A 36 -29.18 18.28 28.87
CA PHE A 36 -30.55 18.28 29.42
C PHE A 36 -30.59 18.14 30.94
N LYS A 37 -31.61 18.75 31.55
CA LYS A 37 -31.98 18.60 32.95
C LYS A 37 -33.49 18.38 33.07
N THR A 38 -33.92 17.62 34.07
CA THR A 38 -35.33 17.44 34.40
C THR A 38 -35.69 18.35 35.57
N VAL A 39 -36.72 19.17 35.42
CA VAL A 39 -37.27 20.06 36.45
C VAL A 39 -38.77 19.85 36.49
N LEU A 40 -39.31 19.47 37.65
CA LEU A 40 -40.74 19.18 37.84
C LEU A 40 -41.33 18.23 36.77
N GLY A 41 -40.60 17.16 36.45
CA GLY A 41 -41.01 16.17 35.45
C GLY A 41 -40.82 16.58 33.99
N LEU A 42 -40.44 17.83 33.70
CA LEU A 42 -40.21 18.35 32.36
C LEU A 42 -38.73 18.45 32.02
N GLN A 43 -38.35 18.07 30.80
CA GLN A 43 -36.96 18.16 30.34
C GLN A 43 -36.71 19.48 29.59
N TYR A 44 -35.63 20.16 29.99
CA TYR A 44 -35.10 21.33 29.31
C TYR A 44 -33.69 21.03 28.83
N ALA A 45 -33.39 21.41 27.59
CA ALA A 45 -32.10 21.19 26.97
C ALA A 45 -31.44 22.52 26.60
N HIS A 46 -30.14 22.63 26.84
CA HIS A 46 -29.26 23.69 26.36
C HIS A 46 -28.48 23.18 25.14
N CYS A 47 -28.52 23.91 24.03
CA CYS A 47 -27.77 23.58 22.83
C CYS A 47 -26.44 24.32 22.78
N THR A 48 -25.31 23.61 22.72
CA THR A 48 -23.96 24.22 22.65
C THR A 48 -23.58 24.81 21.28
N HIS A 49 -24.48 24.74 20.30
CA HIS A 49 -24.28 25.34 18.98
C HIS A 49 -24.89 26.74 18.89
N CYS A 50 -26.16 26.91 19.29
CA CYS A 50 -26.82 28.21 19.29
C CYS A 50 -26.88 28.88 20.66
N ASN A 51 -26.41 28.20 21.72
CA ASN A 51 -26.44 28.65 23.11
C ASN A 51 -27.83 28.95 23.66
N GLN A 52 -28.88 28.42 23.03
CA GLN A 52 -30.26 28.61 23.49
C GLN A 52 -30.76 27.41 24.29
N ARG A 53 -31.59 27.70 25.29
CA ARG A 53 -32.35 26.71 26.05
C ARG A 53 -33.74 26.54 25.43
N HIS A 54 -34.24 25.31 25.43
CA HIS A 54 -35.59 24.98 24.97
C HIS A 54 -36.16 23.82 25.80
N ARG A 55 -37.49 23.73 25.86
CA ARG A 55 -38.17 22.53 26.36
C ARG A 55 -37.96 21.41 25.36
N SER A 56 -37.65 20.21 25.84
CA SER A 56 -37.53 19.06 24.96
C SER A 56 -38.91 18.48 24.64
N GLU A 57 -39.18 18.29 23.35
CA GLU A 57 -40.41 17.67 22.84
C GLU A 57 -40.38 16.15 22.95
N ILE A 58 -39.18 15.57 23.06
CA ILE A 58 -38.95 14.13 23.18
C ILE A 58 -38.21 13.81 24.49
N LYS A 59 -38.35 12.57 24.97
CA LYS A 59 -37.61 12.12 26.14
C LYS A 59 -36.14 11.88 25.80
N LEU A 60 -35.27 12.75 26.30
CA LEU A 60 -33.81 12.69 26.14
C LEU A 60 -33.17 11.71 27.12
N LYS A 61 -32.20 10.94 26.65
CA LYS A 61 -31.41 9.98 27.44
C LYS A 61 -29.91 10.31 27.37
N HIS A 62 -29.22 10.20 28.51
CA HIS A 62 -27.78 10.44 28.59
C HIS A 62 -27.01 9.46 27.68
N LYS A 63 -26.12 9.98 26.83
CA LYS A 63 -25.32 9.20 25.86
C LYS A 63 -26.16 8.32 24.93
N GLN A 64 -27.36 8.76 24.57
CA GLN A 64 -28.12 8.06 23.54
C GLN A 64 -27.35 8.05 22.21
N LYS A 65 -27.53 6.99 21.43
CA LYS A 65 -26.80 6.74 20.19
C LYS A 65 -27.16 7.73 19.08
N GLU A 66 -28.43 8.10 18.99
CA GLU A 66 -28.96 8.97 17.95
C GLU A 66 -28.82 10.45 18.33
N SER A 67 -28.29 11.24 17.41
CA SER A 67 -28.26 12.70 17.56
C SER A 67 -29.67 13.29 17.49
N VAL A 68 -29.91 14.35 18.26
CA VAL A 68 -31.19 15.07 18.28
C VAL A 68 -31.00 16.41 17.59
N ARG A 69 -31.97 16.77 16.74
CA ARG A 69 -32.01 18.06 16.07
C ARG A 69 -32.47 19.14 17.06
N CYS A 70 -31.67 20.19 17.23
CA CYS A 70 -32.09 21.35 18.03
C CYS A 70 -33.25 22.09 17.32
N PRO A 71 -34.37 22.38 18.00
CA PRO A 71 -35.51 23.06 17.37
C PRO A 71 -35.19 24.50 16.96
N ASN A 72 -34.26 25.16 17.65
CA ASN A 72 -33.98 26.58 17.41
C ASN A 72 -33.01 26.81 16.24
N CYS A 73 -31.96 26.00 16.13
CA CYS A 73 -30.92 26.18 15.11
C CYS A 73 -30.83 25.05 14.08
N GLY A 74 -31.59 23.98 14.27
CA GLY A 74 -31.61 22.84 13.37
C GLY A 74 -30.34 21.96 13.40
N SER A 75 -29.35 22.24 14.25
CA SER A 75 -28.14 21.40 14.33
C SER A 75 -28.45 20.04 14.95
N ASN A 76 -27.86 18.99 14.40
CA ASN A 76 -27.82 17.68 15.02
C ASN A 76 -26.80 17.69 16.17
N CYS A 77 -27.22 17.23 17.34
CA CYS A 77 -26.46 17.32 18.57
C CYS A 77 -26.47 15.99 19.33
N GLN A 78 -25.33 15.63 19.93
CA GLN A 78 -25.25 14.53 20.89
C GLN A 78 -25.96 14.90 22.19
N VAL A 79 -26.55 13.92 22.88
CA VAL A 79 -27.30 14.18 24.11
C VAL A 79 -26.49 13.79 25.35
N ARG A 80 -26.43 14.72 26.30
CA ARG A 80 -25.76 14.54 27.60
C ARG A 80 -26.66 15.06 28.72
N ALA A 81 -26.84 14.29 29.78
CA ALA A 81 -27.40 14.83 31.03
C ALA A 81 -26.45 15.89 31.63
N ALA A 82 -26.99 17.02 32.08
CA ALA A 82 -26.22 18.13 32.64
C ALA A 82 -25.55 17.81 33.99
N GLY A 83 -26.06 16.84 34.74
CA GLY A 83 -25.55 16.49 36.08
C GLY A 83 -24.56 15.33 36.15
N VAL A 84 -24.28 14.63 35.04
CA VAL A 84 -23.62 13.32 35.08
C VAL A 84 -22.45 13.22 34.09
N SER A 85 -21.36 12.57 34.52
CA SER A 85 -20.20 12.20 33.68
C SER A 85 -19.55 13.34 32.89
N ARG A 86 -19.44 14.54 33.48
CA ARG A 86 -18.80 15.71 32.82
C ARG A 86 -17.38 16.03 33.29
N LYS A 87 -16.93 15.48 34.43
CA LYS A 87 -15.64 15.83 35.06
C LYS A 87 -14.43 15.85 34.11
N TYR A 88 -14.43 14.97 33.09
CA TYR A 88 -13.36 14.86 32.10
C TYR A 88 -13.85 15.08 30.65
N MET A 89 -14.99 15.76 30.48
CA MET A 89 -15.60 15.95 29.18
C MET A 89 -14.93 17.13 28.46
N GLN A 90 -13.88 16.81 27.71
CA GLN A 90 -13.17 17.73 26.85
C GLN A 90 -13.13 17.18 25.44
N ASP A 91 -13.43 18.04 24.47
CA ASP A 91 -13.27 17.71 23.07
C ASP A 91 -12.04 18.42 22.52
N THR A 92 -11.12 17.64 21.96
CA THR A 92 -9.86 18.14 21.42
C THR A 92 -9.65 17.69 19.99
N ALA A 93 -8.97 18.53 19.21
CA ALA A 93 -8.53 18.21 17.87
C ALA A 93 -7.25 18.98 17.52
N VAL A 94 -6.57 18.50 16.47
CA VAL A 94 -5.40 19.14 15.88
C VAL A 94 -5.76 19.59 14.48
N VAL A 95 -5.59 20.88 14.22
CA VAL A 95 -5.82 21.50 12.92
C VAL A 95 -4.49 22.00 12.40
N ILE A 96 -4.17 21.75 11.13
CA ILE A 96 -3.13 22.52 10.44
C ILE A 96 -3.79 23.56 9.55
N TRP A 97 -3.35 24.80 9.68
CA TRP A 97 -3.94 25.95 9.00
C TRP A 97 -2.90 26.70 8.19
N TYR A 98 -3.18 26.92 6.92
CA TYR A 98 -2.29 27.57 5.96
C TYR A 98 -2.78 28.98 5.66
N GLU A 99 -1.87 29.94 5.66
CA GLU A 99 -2.15 31.33 5.37
C GLU A 99 -1.05 31.93 4.49
N LYS A 100 -1.32 33.07 3.88
CA LYS A 100 -0.24 33.86 3.30
C LYS A 100 0.54 34.54 4.41
N SER A 101 1.83 34.70 4.20
CA SER A 101 2.63 35.55 5.06
C SER A 101 2.09 36.99 5.02
N VAL A 102 1.97 37.63 6.19
CA VAL A 102 1.46 39.01 6.29
C VAL A 102 2.46 40.06 5.78
N ILE A 103 3.76 39.72 5.76
CA ILE A 103 4.84 40.62 5.29
C ILE A 103 5.48 40.21 3.96
N ASN A 104 5.10 39.05 3.39
CA ASN A 104 5.68 38.54 2.14
C ASN A 104 4.59 37.85 1.32
N SER A 105 4.11 38.52 0.28
CA SER A 105 3.02 38.04 -0.58
C SER A 105 3.35 36.78 -1.39
N LYS A 106 4.63 36.44 -1.53
CA LYS A 106 5.11 35.24 -2.23
C LYS A 106 5.27 34.02 -1.32
N ALA A 107 5.11 34.20 -0.01
CA ALA A 107 5.34 33.16 0.99
C ALA A 107 4.04 32.60 1.57
N VAL A 108 4.06 31.31 1.90
CA VAL A 108 2.99 30.62 2.59
C VAL A 108 3.47 30.26 3.99
N THR A 109 2.59 30.44 4.98
CA THR A 109 2.81 30.01 6.35
C THR A 109 1.88 28.87 6.70
N ALA A 110 2.27 28.04 7.67
CA ALA A 110 1.38 27.06 8.26
C ALA A 110 1.51 27.04 9.79
N ARG A 111 0.40 26.79 10.48
CA ARG A 111 0.33 26.68 11.94
C ARG A 111 -0.35 25.38 12.32
N ILE A 112 0.23 24.64 13.26
CA ILE A 112 -0.47 23.54 13.94
C ILE A 112 -1.16 24.13 15.16
N VAL A 113 -2.49 24.09 15.14
CA VAL A 113 -3.38 24.65 16.14
C VAL A 113 -4.11 23.52 16.84
N HIS A 114 -3.83 23.35 18.13
CA HIS A 114 -4.62 22.53 19.03
C HIS A 114 -5.88 23.31 19.40
N VAL A 115 -7.04 22.70 19.19
CA VAL A 115 -8.33 23.29 19.55
C VAL A 115 -9.00 22.44 20.62
N THR A 116 -9.54 23.11 21.64
CA THR A 116 -10.16 22.46 22.80
C THR A 116 -11.46 23.13 23.17
N ARG A 117 -12.47 22.33 23.51
CA ARG A 117 -13.68 22.77 24.21
C ARG A 117 -13.84 21.97 25.49
N ASP A 118 -13.89 22.66 26.62
CA ASP A 118 -14.02 22.04 27.94
C ASP A 118 -15.44 22.18 28.46
N TYR A 119 -16.12 21.05 28.66
CA TYR A 119 -17.48 20.96 29.18
C TYR A 119 -17.53 20.48 30.64
N SER A 120 -16.38 20.33 31.29
CA SER A 120 -16.28 19.87 32.68
C SER A 120 -16.78 20.91 33.68
N GLY A 121 -16.50 22.19 33.41
CA GLY A 121 -17.04 23.34 34.15
C GLY A 121 -18.44 23.73 33.69
N SER A 122 -18.59 24.98 33.20
CA SER A 122 -19.84 25.46 32.62
C SER A 122 -20.01 24.95 31.19
N TYR A 123 -21.03 24.12 30.96
CA TYR A 123 -21.37 23.64 29.62
C TYR A 123 -22.16 24.67 28.79
N GLU A 124 -22.57 25.78 29.40
CA GLU A 124 -23.35 26.84 28.74
C GLU A 124 -22.47 27.98 28.21
N ASN A 125 -21.29 28.17 28.82
CA ASN A 125 -20.33 29.21 28.49
C ASN A 125 -19.00 28.59 28.06
N VAL A 126 -19.04 27.76 27.02
CA VAL A 126 -17.85 27.06 26.53
C VAL A 126 -17.18 27.87 25.43
N GLU A 127 -15.98 28.33 25.71
CA GLU A 127 -15.12 28.96 24.70
C GLU A 127 -14.25 27.92 24.01
N THR A 128 -13.84 28.23 22.78
CA THR A 128 -12.89 27.40 22.04
C THR A 128 -11.48 27.90 22.28
N GLY A 129 -10.71 27.11 23.03
CA GLY A 129 -9.28 27.35 23.25
C GLY A 129 -8.48 27.06 21.99
N HIS A 130 -7.47 27.88 21.71
CA HIS A 130 -6.55 27.72 20.58
C HIS A 130 -5.11 27.80 21.07
N TYR A 131 -4.30 26.77 20.79
CA TYR A 131 -2.88 26.75 21.13
C TYR A 131 -2.05 26.38 19.90
N CYS A 132 -1.09 27.24 19.53
CA CYS A 132 -0.24 27.03 18.36
C CYS A 132 1.11 26.41 18.78
N SER A 133 1.27 25.10 18.53
CA SER A 133 2.48 24.35 18.88
C SER A 133 3.60 24.52 17.87
N HIS A 134 3.29 24.42 16.57
CA HIS A 134 4.29 24.52 15.50
C HIS A 134 3.93 25.59 14.48
N ARG A 135 4.97 26.21 13.92
CA ARG A 135 4.88 27.23 12.87
C ARG A 135 5.85 26.92 11.74
N TYR A 136 5.40 27.12 10.52
CA TYR A 136 6.14 26.88 9.30
C TYR A 136 6.10 28.10 8.39
N LEU A 137 7.23 28.39 7.75
CA LEU A 137 7.35 29.42 6.71
C LEU A 137 7.95 28.77 5.47
N PHE A 138 7.28 28.95 4.34
CA PHE A 138 7.70 28.47 3.02
C PHE A 138 7.88 29.66 2.08
N GLU A 139 9.14 30.01 1.81
CA GLU A 139 9.56 31.02 0.85
C GLU A 139 10.33 30.34 -0.30
N PRO A 140 10.34 30.91 -1.51
CA PRO A 140 11.19 30.41 -2.58
C PRO A 140 12.65 30.31 -2.13
N GLY A 141 13.21 29.09 -2.11
CA GLY A 141 14.58 28.81 -1.69
C GLY A 141 14.84 28.81 -0.19
N LYS A 142 13.87 29.17 0.66
CA LYS A 142 14.05 29.27 2.11
C LYS A 142 12.83 28.74 2.86
N THR A 143 13.07 27.78 3.74
CA THR A 143 12.02 27.20 4.59
C THR A 143 12.44 27.24 6.05
N GLN A 144 11.48 27.40 6.95
CA GLN A 144 11.72 27.43 8.39
C GLN A 144 10.62 26.69 9.14
N HIS A 145 11.01 26.03 10.24
CA HIS A 145 10.11 25.35 11.17
C HIS A 145 10.50 25.71 12.61
N TRP A 146 9.52 26.16 13.38
CA TRP A 146 9.64 26.44 14.80
C TRP A 146 8.64 25.60 15.59
N ASP A 147 9.14 25.03 16.68
CA ASP A 147 8.41 24.28 17.71
C ASP A 147 8.38 25.12 18.98
N GLY A 148 7.24 25.77 19.24
CA GLY A 148 7.17 26.89 20.18
C GLY A 148 8.18 27.97 19.81
N PHE A 149 9.14 28.20 20.71
CA PHE A 149 10.25 29.15 20.56
C PHE A 149 11.56 28.49 20.10
N THR A 150 11.54 27.21 19.74
CA THR A 150 12.73 26.46 19.33
C THR A 150 12.75 26.27 17.82
N LYS A 151 13.78 26.80 17.16
CA LYS A 151 14.01 26.57 15.72
C LYS A 151 14.46 25.13 15.48
N ARG A 152 13.84 24.46 14.52
CA ARG A 152 14.21 23.10 14.10
C ARG A 152 15.27 23.16 12.98
N LYS A 153 16.18 22.17 12.98
CA LYS A 153 17.26 22.06 11.97
C LYS A 153 16.74 21.74 10.56
N SER A 154 15.60 21.08 10.48
CA SER A 154 14.92 20.71 9.23
C SER A 154 13.43 20.89 9.38
N VAL A 155 12.76 21.13 8.25
CA VAL A 155 11.31 21.14 8.17
C VAL A 155 10.81 19.70 8.01
N PHE A 156 9.78 19.35 8.78
CA PHE A 156 9.04 18.11 8.67
C PHE A 156 7.62 18.30 9.19
N SER A 157 6.68 17.48 8.72
CA SER A 157 5.34 17.44 9.32
C SER A 157 5.38 16.96 10.77
N ALA A 158 5.17 17.88 11.71
CA ALA A 158 4.87 17.53 13.10
C ALA A 158 3.40 17.10 13.24
N PHE A 159 2.52 17.54 12.34
CA PHE A 159 1.11 17.19 12.32
C PHE A 159 0.91 15.68 12.24
N ASP A 160 1.72 14.98 11.46
CA ASP A 160 1.71 13.52 11.36
C ASP A 160 2.09 12.82 12.66
N ARG A 161 2.97 13.43 13.46
CA ARG A 161 3.50 12.85 14.70
C ARG A 161 2.59 13.09 15.91
N LEU A 162 1.68 14.05 15.82
CA LEU A 162 0.75 14.36 16.90
C LEU A 162 -0.38 13.32 16.96
N TYR A 163 -0.88 13.07 18.17
CA TYR A 163 -2.03 12.21 18.40
C TYR A 163 -3.33 13.02 18.40
N GLY A 164 -4.47 12.34 18.19
CA GLY A 164 -5.81 12.93 18.25
C GLY A 164 -6.50 13.06 16.90
N LYS A 165 -7.70 13.64 16.90
CA LYS A 165 -8.48 13.89 15.68
C LYS A 165 -7.81 15.01 14.87
N LYS A 166 -7.48 14.71 13.61
CA LYS A 166 -6.70 15.57 12.73
C LYS A 166 -7.58 16.17 11.64
N PHE A 167 -7.40 17.46 11.38
CA PHE A 167 -8.16 18.17 10.36
C PHE A 167 -7.28 19.06 9.50
N VAL A 168 -7.55 19.02 8.20
CA VAL A 168 -6.96 19.86 7.15
C VAL A 168 -8.10 20.41 6.31
N SER A 169 -7.99 21.65 5.85
CA SER A 169 -8.94 22.23 4.89
C SER A 169 -8.26 22.46 3.54
N HIS A 170 -8.62 21.66 2.53
CA HIS A 170 -8.11 21.85 1.16
C HIS A 170 -8.51 23.20 0.58
N ALA A 171 -9.70 23.71 0.92
CA ALA A 171 -10.14 25.05 0.52
C ALA A 171 -9.25 26.15 1.13
N ASN A 172 -8.85 26.00 2.40
CA ASN A 172 -7.91 26.92 3.05
C ASN A 172 -6.53 26.87 2.37
N ILE A 173 -6.01 25.69 2.06
CA ILE A 173 -4.73 25.57 1.34
C ILE A 173 -4.83 26.27 -0.03
N ARG A 174 -5.90 26.02 -0.81
CA ARG A 174 -6.12 26.71 -2.11
C ARG A 174 -6.10 28.23 -1.98
N GLN A 175 -6.70 28.77 -0.92
CA GLN A 175 -6.69 30.21 -0.66
C GLN A 175 -5.29 30.72 -0.29
N ALA A 176 -4.58 30.00 0.58
CA ALA A 176 -3.24 30.37 1.06
C ALA A 176 -2.22 30.42 -0.09
N VAL A 177 -2.25 29.44 -0.99
CA VAL A 177 -1.26 29.35 -2.07
C VAL A 177 -1.53 30.32 -3.23
N LYS A 178 -2.74 30.90 -3.34
CA LYS A 178 -3.14 31.74 -4.48
C LYS A 178 -2.15 32.91 -4.71
N GLY A 179 -1.63 33.08 -5.93
CA GLY A 179 -0.66 34.12 -6.27
C GLY A 179 0.78 33.84 -5.80
N THR A 180 1.05 32.65 -5.26
CA THR A 180 2.40 32.18 -4.91
C THR A 180 2.84 31.08 -5.88
N MET A 181 4.13 30.72 -5.87
CA MET A 181 4.63 29.59 -6.66
C MET A 181 3.93 28.26 -6.32
N PHE A 182 3.45 28.11 -5.08
CA PHE A 182 2.78 26.89 -4.63
C PHE A 182 1.42 26.67 -5.31
N GLN A 183 0.78 27.71 -5.84
CA GLN A 183 -0.48 27.58 -6.58
C GLN A 183 -0.35 26.62 -7.76
N TYR A 184 0.80 26.62 -8.42
CA TYR A 184 1.02 25.88 -9.66
C TYR A 184 1.69 24.52 -9.43
N SER A 185 2.04 24.21 -8.18
CA SER A 185 2.82 23.02 -7.82
C SER A 185 2.06 21.69 -7.88
N THR A 186 0.74 21.71 -8.16
CA THR A 186 -0.15 20.52 -8.16
C THR A 186 -0.17 19.75 -6.83
N TRP A 187 0.06 20.46 -5.71
CA TRP A 187 0.09 19.89 -4.36
C TRP A 187 -1.14 19.03 -4.02
N ASP A 188 -2.30 19.30 -4.61
CA ASP A 188 -3.55 18.59 -4.38
C ASP A 188 -3.61 17.18 -5.02
N GLN A 189 -2.58 16.81 -5.79
CA GLN A 189 -2.37 15.45 -6.30
C GLN A 189 -1.57 14.56 -5.34
N PHE A 190 -1.10 15.11 -4.21
CA PHE A 190 -0.24 14.42 -3.26
C PHE A 190 -0.96 14.20 -1.93
N THR A 191 -0.70 13.04 -1.34
CA THR A 191 -1.03 12.68 0.05
C THR A 191 0.22 12.04 0.65
N LYS A 192 0.33 11.82 1.95
CA LYS A 192 1.45 11.04 2.50
C LYS A 192 1.21 9.53 2.41
N TYR A 193 -0.05 9.12 2.48
CA TYR A 193 -0.45 7.73 2.32
C TYR A 193 -1.69 7.66 1.44
N ASP A 194 -1.66 6.77 0.46
CA ASP A 194 -2.78 6.51 -0.43
C ASP A 194 -3.79 5.58 0.25
N ASN A 195 -4.48 6.09 1.28
CA ASN A 195 -5.62 5.42 1.90
C ASN A 195 -6.70 6.43 2.32
N ARG A 196 -7.97 6.02 2.21
CA ARG A 196 -9.14 6.89 2.39
C ARG A 196 -9.29 7.47 3.81
N GLY A 197 -8.59 6.92 4.81
CA GLY A 197 -8.70 7.34 6.20
C GLY A 197 -7.63 8.34 6.65
N TYR A 198 -6.58 8.54 5.84
CA TYR A 198 -5.46 9.39 6.23
C TYR A 198 -5.70 10.86 5.90
N VAL A 199 -5.49 11.72 6.89
CA VAL A 199 -5.54 13.19 6.71
C VAL A 199 -4.12 13.68 6.48
N SER A 200 -3.77 13.97 5.22
CA SER A 200 -2.45 14.48 4.85
C SER A 200 -2.39 16.00 4.95
N ASP A 201 -1.39 16.52 5.64
CA ASP A 201 -0.96 17.90 5.45
C ASP A 201 -0.02 18.03 4.25
N MET A 202 0.40 19.27 3.97
CA MET A 202 1.28 19.66 2.86
C MET A 202 2.63 20.25 3.31
N VAL A 203 3.04 20.07 4.56
CA VAL A 203 4.30 20.62 5.09
C VAL A 203 5.50 20.06 4.34
N ASP A 204 5.60 18.73 4.25
CA ASP A 204 6.73 18.07 3.58
C ASP A 204 6.75 18.42 2.07
N PHE A 205 5.56 18.53 1.45
CA PHE A 205 5.42 18.92 0.05
C PHE A 205 5.84 20.37 -0.20
N PHE A 206 5.32 21.33 0.57
CA PHE A 206 5.68 22.75 0.39
C PHE A 206 7.12 23.02 0.77
N ASP A 207 7.71 22.29 1.72
CA ASP A 207 9.15 22.34 1.95
C ASP A 207 9.94 21.90 0.71
N LEU A 208 9.55 20.76 0.10
CA LEU A 208 10.19 20.27 -1.12
C LEU A 208 10.04 21.28 -2.28
N ALA A 209 8.82 21.78 -2.52
CA ALA A 209 8.51 22.72 -3.60
C ALA A 209 9.22 24.08 -3.43
N ALA A 210 9.33 24.57 -2.18
CA ALA A 210 10.04 25.78 -1.85
C ALA A 210 11.53 25.66 -2.16
N ARG A 211 12.15 24.52 -1.80
CA ARG A 211 13.57 24.25 -2.04
C ARG A 211 13.88 23.94 -3.50
N PHE A 212 12.94 23.35 -4.23
CA PHE A 212 13.13 22.88 -5.59
C PHE A 212 11.95 23.28 -6.48
N PRO A 213 12.04 24.43 -7.19
CA PRO A 213 11.02 24.88 -8.14
C PRO A 213 10.68 23.85 -9.22
N CYS A 214 11.57 22.88 -9.47
CA CYS A 214 11.36 21.80 -10.42
C CYS A 214 10.18 20.88 -10.11
N VAL A 215 9.69 20.88 -8.87
CA VAL A 215 8.51 20.11 -8.45
C VAL A 215 7.28 20.45 -9.29
N GLU A 216 7.10 21.73 -9.66
CA GLU A 216 5.98 22.17 -10.49
C GLU A 216 5.98 21.51 -11.87
N TYR A 217 7.08 21.58 -12.61
CA TYR A 217 7.08 21.01 -13.96
C TYR A 217 7.25 19.50 -13.95
N LEU A 218 7.93 18.90 -12.96
CA LEU A 218 8.00 17.45 -12.84
C LEU A 218 6.60 16.84 -12.66
N SER A 219 5.77 17.45 -11.81
CA SER A 219 4.40 16.99 -11.63
C SER A 219 3.56 17.19 -12.89
N LYS A 220 3.60 18.39 -13.50
CA LYS A 220 2.86 18.69 -14.74
C LYS A 220 3.26 17.83 -15.95
N LEU A 221 4.50 17.36 -16.00
CA LEU A 221 5.02 16.55 -17.12
C LEU A 221 4.88 15.03 -16.90
N GLY A 222 4.20 14.59 -15.84
CA GLY A 222 3.92 13.17 -15.60
C GLY A 222 4.94 12.44 -14.72
N PHE A 223 5.90 13.15 -14.12
CA PHE A 223 6.93 12.58 -13.22
C PHE A 223 6.53 12.66 -11.74
N LYS A 224 5.22 12.60 -11.44
CA LYS A 224 4.71 12.63 -10.06
C LYS A 224 5.28 11.52 -9.17
N LYS A 225 5.51 10.33 -9.72
CA LYS A 225 6.06 9.19 -8.97
C LYS A 225 7.49 9.45 -8.46
N CYS A 226 8.30 10.17 -9.23
CA CYS A 226 9.61 10.64 -8.78
C CYS A 226 9.54 11.62 -7.60
N ILE A 227 8.52 12.48 -7.57
CA ILE A 227 8.27 13.40 -6.45
C ILE A 227 7.84 12.60 -5.22
N TRP A 228 6.93 11.65 -5.39
CA TRP A 228 6.51 10.73 -4.32
C TRP A 228 7.67 9.97 -3.70
N GLU A 229 8.53 9.35 -4.51
CA GLU A 229 9.71 8.63 -4.03
C GLU A 229 10.63 9.55 -3.21
N ARG A 230 10.78 10.83 -3.59
CA ARG A 230 11.54 11.81 -2.83
C ARG A 230 10.87 12.18 -1.50
N LEU A 231 9.55 12.36 -1.48
CA LEU A 231 8.79 12.64 -0.25
C LEU A 231 8.87 11.47 0.75
N TYR A 232 8.94 10.23 0.26
CA TYR A 232 9.16 9.03 1.07
C TYR A 232 10.61 8.84 1.55
N GLY A 233 11.52 9.75 1.20
CA GLY A 233 12.92 9.70 1.62
C GLY A 233 13.82 8.81 0.76
N ASN A 234 13.34 8.30 -0.39
CA ASN A 234 14.18 7.52 -1.29
C ASN A 234 15.30 8.38 -1.89
N PRO A 235 16.50 7.81 -2.12
CA PRO A 235 17.61 8.53 -2.73
C PRO A 235 17.33 8.77 -4.22
N THR A 236 16.89 9.98 -4.56
CA THR A 236 16.60 10.35 -5.96
C THR A 236 17.65 11.27 -6.60
N GLY A 237 18.59 11.80 -5.82
CA GLY A 237 19.60 12.78 -6.26
C GLY A 237 20.53 12.32 -7.39
N PRO A 238 20.95 11.04 -7.47
CA PRO A 238 21.80 10.59 -8.57
C PRO A 238 21.06 10.59 -9.92
N ILE A 239 19.73 10.38 -9.91
CA ILE A 239 18.88 10.30 -11.10
C ILE A 239 18.35 11.69 -11.47
N ILE A 240 17.89 12.45 -10.48
CA ILE A 240 17.21 13.74 -10.66
C ILE A 240 18.08 14.86 -10.12
N ASN A 241 18.44 15.78 -11.00
CA ASN A 241 19.07 17.03 -10.59
C ASN A 241 18.00 18.03 -10.12
N TRP A 242 17.64 17.94 -8.84
CA TRP A 242 16.62 18.80 -8.22
C TRP A 242 16.92 20.31 -8.29
N ARG A 243 18.17 20.70 -8.53
CA ARG A 243 18.60 22.10 -8.70
C ARG A 243 18.74 22.52 -10.16
N GLY A 244 18.37 21.65 -11.12
CA GLY A 244 18.40 21.96 -12.53
C GLY A 244 17.40 23.07 -12.88
N LYS A 245 17.79 23.99 -13.76
CA LYS A 245 16.99 25.15 -14.16
C LYS A 245 16.04 24.89 -15.34
N THR A 246 16.23 23.78 -16.05
CA THR A 246 15.39 23.35 -17.18
C THR A 246 15.05 21.87 -17.00
N ILE A 247 13.97 21.41 -17.63
CA ILE A 247 13.51 20.02 -17.50
C ILE A 247 14.58 19.02 -17.95
N GLU A 248 15.31 19.33 -19.01
CA GLU A 248 16.38 18.49 -19.57
C GLU A 248 17.53 18.37 -18.58
N LYS A 249 17.88 19.46 -17.90
CA LYS A 249 18.91 19.45 -16.85
C LYS A 249 18.44 18.69 -15.61
N VAL A 250 17.15 18.76 -15.29
CA VAL A 250 16.54 18.05 -14.13
C VAL A 250 16.52 16.55 -14.37
N LEU A 251 15.99 16.13 -15.51
CA LEU A 251 15.82 14.73 -15.89
C LEU A 251 17.04 14.14 -16.60
N ARG A 252 18.07 14.93 -16.90
CA ARG A 252 19.32 14.52 -17.57
C ARG A 252 19.09 13.79 -18.90
N ILE A 253 18.04 14.20 -19.63
CA ILE A 253 17.64 13.67 -20.95
C ILE A 253 17.12 14.83 -21.81
N ASP A 254 17.15 14.68 -23.13
CA ASP A 254 16.67 15.72 -24.04
C ASP A 254 15.13 15.79 -24.13
N LYS A 255 14.61 16.85 -24.80
CA LYS A 255 13.17 17.04 -25.00
C LYS A 255 12.50 15.96 -25.85
N ARG A 256 13.25 15.23 -26.70
CA ARG A 256 12.70 14.16 -27.53
C ARG A 256 12.43 12.93 -26.66
N ALA A 257 13.38 12.56 -25.80
CA ALA A 257 13.24 11.50 -24.82
C ALA A 257 12.10 11.78 -23.81
N ILE A 258 11.95 13.04 -23.37
CA ILE A 258 10.83 13.43 -22.50
C ILE A 258 9.48 13.23 -23.21
N ARG A 259 9.36 13.65 -24.47
CA ARG A 259 8.13 13.46 -25.25
C ARG A 259 7.83 11.99 -25.51
N ASP A 260 8.86 11.18 -25.75
CA ASP A 260 8.72 9.73 -25.90
C ASP A 260 8.14 9.11 -24.62
N ILE A 261 8.67 9.47 -23.45
CA ILE A 261 8.10 9.06 -22.14
C ILE A 261 6.62 9.44 -22.03
N GLN A 262 6.27 10.69 -22.33
CA GLN A 262 4.89 11.17 -22.22
C GLN A 262 3.93 10.42 -23.16
N THR A 263 4.38 10.06 -24.36
CA THR A 263 3.59 9.34 -25.36
C THR A 263 3.24 7.92 -24.90
N THR A 264 4.00 7.35 -23.95
CA THR A 264 3.66 6.04 -23.37
C THR A 264 2.40 6.05 -22.50
N GLY A 265 2.03 7.18 -21.91
CA GLY A 265 0.96 7.27 -20.92
C GLY A 265 1.22 6.52 -19.60
N LEU A 266 2.45 6.03 -19.37
CA LEU A 266 2.83 5.25 -18.20
C LEU A 266 3.38 6.14 -17.07
N GLU A 267 3.29 5.67 -15.83
CA GLU A 267 3.86 6.38 -14.67
C GLU A 267 5.32 6.00 -14.40
N TRP A 268 6.23 6.94 -14.62
CA TRP A 268 7.67 6.74 -14.47
C TRP A 268 8.18 7.15 -13.08
N GLY A 269 8.84 6.23 -12.39
CA GLY A 269 9.63 6.49 -11.17
C GLY A 269 11.13 6.56 -11.44
N VAL A 270 11.95 6.71 -10.40
CA VAL A 270 13.42 6.81 -10.57
C VAL A 270 14.04 5.56 -11.16
N LYS A 271 13.47 4.37 -10.93
CA LYS A 271 13.98 3.12 -11.51
C LYS A 271 13.91 3.13 -13.04
N GLN A 272 12.73 3.43 -13.57
CA GLN A 272 12.49 3.51 -15.02
C GLN A 272 13.37 4.59 -15.65
N LEU A 273 13.40 5.77 -15.02
CA LEU A 273 14.17 6.91 -15.50
C LEU A 273 15.68 6.61 -15.50
N SER A 274 16.20 5.99 -14.44
CA SER A 274 17.61 5.59 -14.35
C SER A 274 17.98 4.60 -15.45
N TYR A 275 17.15 3.58 -15.68
CA TYR A 275 17.38 2.61 -16.76
C TYR A 275 17.47 3.31 -18.11
N PHE A 276 16.51 4.20 -18.41
CA PHE A 276 16.47 4.92 -19.68
C PHE A 276 17.63 5.92 -19.85
N GLN A 277 17.98 6.69 -18.81
CA GLN A 277 19.16 7.55 -18.80
C GLN A 277 20.45 6.78 -19.14
N ASN A 278 20.64 5.61 -18.51
CA ASN A 278 21.81 4.76 -18.76
C ASN A 278 21.86 4.25 -20.21
N LYS A 279 20.70 3.94 -20.81
CA LYS A 279 20.62 3.54 -22.22
C LYS A 279 21.03 4.65 -23.17
N LEU A 280 20.46 5.83 -22.97
CA LEU A 280 20.75 7.00 -23.80
C LEU A 280 22.22 7.42 -23.67
N LYS A 281 22.78 7.40 -22.46
CA LYS A 281 24.20 7.72 -22.22
C LYS A 281 25.16 6.79 -22.96
N ASN A 282 24.78 5.53 -23.15
CA ASN A 282 25.58 4.53 -23.87
C ASN A 282 25.29 4.52 -25.39
N GLY A 283 24.64 5.55 -25.93
CA GLY A 283 24.35 5.68 -27.36
C GLY A 283 23.34 4.66 -27.90
N LYS A 284 22.61 3.95 -27.05
CA LYS A 284 21.64 2.93 -27.47
C LYS A 284 20.32 3.59 -27.87
N GLN A 285 19.83 3.25 -29.06
CA GLN A 285 18.47 3.59 -29.46
C GLN A 285 17.49 2.61 -28.81
N ILE A 286 16.58 3.12 -27.98
CA ILE A 286 15.50 2.36 -27.37
C ILE A 286 14.31 3.30 -27.19
N SER A 287 13.09 2.81 -27.43
CA SER A 287 11.88 3.57 -27.14
C SER A 287 11.68 3.68 -25.62
N ALA A 288 11.02 4.74 -25.17
CA ALA A 288 10.64 4.89 -23.77
C ALA A 288 9.79 3.70 -23.29
N TYR A 289 8.85 3.23 -24.11
CA TYR A 289 8.00 2.08 -23.79
C TYR A 289 8.81 0.79 -23.55
N ASP A 290 9.72 0.44 -24.47
CA ASP A 290 10.56 -0.74 -24.31
C ASP A 290 11.51 -0.60 -23.12
N ALA A 291 12.07 0.60 -22.89
CA ALA A 291 12.90 0.88 -21.73
C ALA A 291 12.13 0.72 -20.41
N PHE A 292 10.87 1.16 -20.37
CA PHE A 292 9.98 0.98 -19.23
C PHE A 292 9.78 -0.51 -18.93
N LEU A 293 9.43 -1.30 -19.94
CA LEU A 293 9.24 -2.75 -19.78
C LEU A 293 10.53 -3.43 -19.29
N LEU A 294 11.65 -3.21 -19.96
CA LEU A 294 12.93 -3.83 -19.59
C LEU A 294 13.38 -3.43 -18.18
N SER A 295 13.08 -2.22 -17.72
CA SER A 295 13.37 -1.79 -16.35
C SER A 295 12.67 -2.65 -15.28
N GLN A 296 11.57 -3.34 -15.61
CA GLN A 296 10.86 -4.21 -14.67
C GLN A 296 11.61 -5.52 -14.42
N ILE A 297 12.30 -6.02 -15.45
CA ILE A 297 13.08 -7.27 -15.40
C ILE A 297 14.58 -7.07 -15.16
N ASP A 298 15.06 -5.82 -15.20
CA ASP A 298 16.40 -5.43 -14.72
C ASP A 298 16.39 -5.39 -13.18
N HIS A 299 16.28 -6.56 -12.56
CA HIS A 299 16.20 -6.74 -11.10
C HIS A 299 16.92 -8.03 -10.68
N GLU A 300 17.44 -8.04 -9.45
CA GLU A 300 18.23 -9.13 -8.87
C GLU A 300 17.59 -10.53 -9.03
N ARG A 301 16.27 -10.59 -8.87
CA ARG A 301 15.45 -11.80 -9.04
C ARG A 301 15.66 -12.56 -10.36
N PHE A 302 16.13 -11.89 -11.41
CA PHE A 302 16.41 -12.50 -12.71
C PHE A 302 17.90 -12.58 -13.03
N THR A 303 18.78 -12.09 -12.15
CA THR A 303 20.24 -12.05 -12.37
C THR A 303 20.81 -13.41 -12.70
N THR A 304 20.48 -14.46 -11.94
CA THR A 304 20.98 -15.81 -12.19
C THR A 304 20.52 -16.36 -13.54
N THR A 305 19.28 -16.06 -13.94
CA THR A 305 18.78 -16.45 -15.27
C THR A 305 19.56 -15.72 -16.36
N PHE A 306 19.72 -14.40 -16.24
CA PHE A 306 20.53 -13.63 -17.19
C PHE A 306 21.97 -14.13 -17.28
N GLN A 307 22.66 -14.34 -16.15
CA GLN A 307 24.03 -14.86 -16.12
C GLN A 307 24.16 -16.23 -16.80
N ASN A 308 23.17 -17.10 -16.63
CA ASN A 308 23.17 -18.41 -17.26
C ASN A 308 22.98 -18.35 -18.78
N VAL A 309 22.21 -17.38 -19.27
CA VAL A 309 21.93 -17.25 -20.70
C VAL A 309 22.96 -16.36 -21.40
N MET A 310 23.58 -15.41 -20.69
CA MET A 310 24.66 -14.57 -21.20
C MET A 310 25.91 -15.36 -21.63
N LYS A 311 26.01 -16.64 -21.28
CA LYS A 311 27.03 -17.57 -21.80
C LYS A 311 26.83 -17.89 -23.29
N TYR A 312 25.63 -17.69 -23.82
CA TYR A 312 25.21 -18.09 -25.16
C TYR A 312 24.78 -16.91 -26.04
N ALA A 313 24.35 -15.79 -25.45
CA ALA A 313 23.89 -14.62 -26.21
C ALA A 313 24.21 -13.30 -25.47
N SER A 314 24.30 -12.21 -26.22
CA SER A 314 24.46 -10.87 -25.67
C SER A 314 23.21 -10.40 -24.91
N LYS A 315 23.37 -9.42 -24.03
CA LYS A 315 22.25 -8.84 -23.27
C LYS A 315 21.20 -8.23 -24.20
N GLU A 316 21.64 -7.62 -25.30
CA GLU A 316 20.81 -7.04 -26.35
C GLU A 316 19.94 -8.08 -27.08
N GLU A 317 20.51 -9.21 -27.49
CA GLU A 317 19.76 -10.29 -28.15
C GLU A 317 18.67 -10.83 -27.22
N ILE A 318 19.02 -11.05 -25.95
CA ILE A 318 18.06 -11.50 -24.93
C ILE A 318 16.93 -10.50 -24.76
N TRP A 319 17.23 -9.20 -24.62
CA TRP A 319 16.21 -8.17 -24.46
C TRP A 319 15.30 -8.04 -25.69
N ASN A 320 15.87 -8.06 -26.89
CA ASN A 320 15.11 -7.99 -28.14
C ASN A 320 14.19 -9.20 -28.27
N TYR A 321 14.67 -10.38 -27.91
CA TYR A 321 13.87 -11.59 -27.87
C TYR A 321 12.70 -11.48 -26.88
N LEU A 322 12.95 -11.06 -25.63
CA LEU A 322 11.91 -10.93 -24.61
C LEU A 322 10.84 -9.90 -25.03
N LEU A 323 11.24 -8.75 -25.58
CA LEU A 323 10.30 -7.75 -26.10
C LEU A 323 9.49 -8.29 -27.28
N LYS A 324 10.13 -9.00 -28.21
CA LYS A 324 9.46 -9.65 -29.35
C LYS A 324 8.43 -10.66 -28.87
N GLN A 325 8.80 -11.52 -27.92
CA GLN A 325 7.89 -12.50 -27.36
C GLN A 325 6.75 -11.82 -26.59
N PHE A 326 7.02 -10.75 -25.84
CA PHE A 326 6.01 -10.00 -25.10
C PHE A 326 4.98 -9.33 -26.02
N LYS A 327 5.42 -8.79 -27.16
CA LYS A 327 4.51 -8.20 -28.16
C LYS A 327 3.73 -9.25 -28.94
N ARG A 328 4.28 -10.46 -29.09
CA ARG A 328 3.65 -11.58 -29.79
C ARG A 328 2.60 -12.28 -28.94
N ASN A 329 2.92 -12.54 -27.68
CA ASN A 329 2.07 -13.32 -26.77
C ASN A 329 1.38 -12.36 -25.81
N HIS A 330 0.08 -12.55 -25.57
CA HIS A 330 -0.73 -11.69 -24.70
C HIS A 330 -0.44 -11.94 -23.20
N TRP A 331 0.80 -11.75 -22.76
CA TRP A 331 1.12 -11.72 -21.33
C TRP A 331 0.79 -10.35 -20.74
N ASP A 332 0.37 -10.35 -19.48
CA ASP A 332 0.01 -9.11 -18.77
C ASP A 332 1.27 -8.30 -18.38
N GLU A 333 2.37 -8.98 -18.02
CA GLU A 333 3.64 -8.35 -17.66
C GLU A 333 4.83 -8.99 -18.38
N ILE A 334 5.84 -8.19 -18.75
CA ILE A 334 7.10 -8.71 -19.31
C ILE A 334 7.86 -9.64 -18.36
N ALA A 335 7.59 -9.53 -17.05
CA ALA A 335 8.10 -10.47 -16.05
C ALA A 335 7.50 -11.88 -16.19
N ASP A 336 6.30 -12.04 -16.78
CA ASP A 336 5.75 -13.35 -17.15
C ASP A 336 6.53 -13.95 -18.32
N THR A 337 6.83 -13.15 -19.35
CA THR A 337 7.68 -13.58 -20.48
C THR A 337 9.02 -14.14 -20.01
N MET A 338 9.68 -13.41 -19.10
CA MET A 338 10.97 -13.83 -18.56
C MET A 338 10.87 -15.13 -17.74
N ARG A 339 9.77 -15.33 -17.01
CA ARG A 339 9.51 -16.58 -16.27
C ARG A 339 9.25 -17.75 -17.21
N ASP A 340 8.40 -17.55 -18.21
CA ASP A 340 8.06 -18.58 -19.20
C ASP A 340 9.32 -19.03 -19.97
N TRP A 341 10.19 -18.08 -20.33
CA TRP A 341 11.44 -18.37 -21.00
C TRP A 341 12.43 -19.14 -20.12
N ARG A 342 12.60 -18.71 -18.87
CA ARG A 342 13.44 -19.42 -17.89
C ARG A 342 12.98 -20.87 -17.73
N ASP A 343 11.67 -21.08 -17.60
CA ASP A 343 11.10 -22.40 -17.38
C ASP A 343 11.30 -23.29 -18.63
N TYR A 344 11.07 -22.76 -19.83
CA TYR A 344 11.39 -23.41 -21.10
C TYR A 344 12.87 -23.79 -21.23
N LEU A 345 13.81 -22.89 -20.89
CA LEU A 345 15.24 -23.19 -20.93
C LEU A 345 15.62 -24.30 -19.94
N GLY A 346 14.95 -24.35 -18.78
CA GLY A 346 15.07 -25.46 -17.84
C GLY A 346 14.64 -26.79 -18.43
N GLN A 347 13.53 -26.80 -19.17
CA GLN A 347 13.02 -27.99 -19.87
C GLN A 347 13.96 -28.45 -20.99
N CYS A 348 14.53 -27.51 -21.75
CA CYS A 348 15.51 -27.82 -22.78
C CYS A 348 16.74 -28.52 -22.19
N LYS A 349 17.28 -28.00 -21.08
CA LYS A 349 18.39 -28.65 -20.36
C LYS A 349 18.04 -30.05 -19.90
N GLU A 350 16.85 -30.24 -19.34
CA GLU A 350 16.39 -31.55 -18.87
C GLU A 350 16.26 -32.58 -20.01
N LEU A 351 15.82 -32.13 -21.19
CA LEU A 351 15.73 -32.96 -22.38
C LEU A 351 17.08 -33.15 -23.10
N GLY A 352 18.18 -32.61 -22.56
CA GLY A 352 19.52 -32.72 -23.15
C GLY A 352 19.70 -31.86 -24.41
N MET A 353 18.85 -30.85 -24.61
CA MET A 353 18.95 -29.94 -25.76
C MET A 353 20.10 -28.95 -25.54
N ARG A 354 20.85 -28.68 -26.62
CA ARG A 354 22.00 -27.78 -26.58
C ARG A 354 21.55 -26.33 -26.70
N LEU A 355 21.59 -25.58 -25.59
CA LEU A 355 21.23 -24.15 -25.56
C LEU A 355 22.19 -23.25 -26.35
N SER A 356 23.31 -23.78 -26.84
CA SER A 356 24.17 -23.09 -27.82
C SER A 356 23.55 -23.03 -29.22
N GLU A 357 22.46 -23.77 -29.48
CA GLU A 357 21.74 -23.69 -30.75
C GLU A 357 20.59 -22.66 -30.64
N ASP A 358 20.59 -21.66 -31.52
CA ASP A 358 19.62 -20.55 -31.51
C ASP A 358 18.17 -21.01 -31.50
N ARG A 359 17.83 -22.09 -32.21
CA ARG A 359 16.46 -22.64 -32.24
C ARG A 359 15.93 -23.08 -30.86
N TYR A 360 16.84 -23.42 -29.94
CA TYR A 360 16.50 -23.80 -28.56
C TYR A 360 16.73 -22.65 -27.58
N LEU A 361 17.59 -21.68 -27.90
CA LEU A 361 17.78 -20.51 -27.06
C LEU A 361 16.64 -19.50 -27.25
N PHE A 362 16.27 -19.26 -28.51
CA PHE A 362 15.31 -18.25 -28.95
C PHE A 362 14.23 -18.87 -29.85
N PRO A 363 13.35 -19.74 -29.32
CA PRO A 363 12.26 -20.29 -30.11
C PRO A 363 11.36 -19.18 -30.66
N ASN A 364 10.93 -19.33 -31.92
CA ASN A 364 10.10 -18.32 -32.59
C ASN A 364 8.82 -17.97 -31.81
N ASP A 365 8.18 -18.99 -31.23
CA ASP A 365 7.01 -18.86 -30.38
C ASP A 365 7.33 -19.50 -29.03
N LEU A 366 7.65 -18.66 -28.05
CA LEU A 366 8.07 -19.12 -26.74
C LEU A 366 6.98 -19.94 -26.05
N HIS A 367 5.76 -19.43 -26.05
CA HIS A 367 4.66 -20.08 -25.36
C HIS A 367 4.40 -21.47 -25.96
N ALA A 368 4.28 -21.56 -27.28
CA ALA A 368 4.07 -22.84 -27.95
C ALA A 368 5.26 -23.80 -27.77
N ALA A 369 6.50 -23.30 -27.80
CA ALA A 369 7.69 -24.12 -27.54
C ALA A 369 7.71 -24.66 -26.10
N HIS A 370 7.36 -23.82 -25.13
CA HIS A 370 7.24 -24.21 -23.73
C HIS A 370 6.15 -25.28 -23.54
N GLN A 371 4.97 -25.13 -24.15
CA GLN A 371 3.92 -26.16 -24.08
C GLN A 371 4.35 -27.48 -24.73
N ARG A 372 5.01 -27.43 -25.90
CA ARG A 372 5.53 -28.65 -26.56
C ARG A 372 6.56 -29.38 -25.70
N MET A 373 7.49 -28.65 -25.09
CA MET A 373 8.51 -29.27 -24.23
C MET A 373 7.91 -29.84 -22.95
N THR A 374 6.92 -29.15 -22.36
CA THR A 374 6.13 -29.68 -21.25
C THR A 374 5.47 -31.01 -21.62
N GLY A 375 4.85 -31.10 -22.81
CA GLY A 375 4.26 -32.34 -23.33
C GLY A 375 5.27 -33.47 -23.55
N ARG A 376 6.47 -33.17 -24.07
CA ARG A 376 7.55 -34.16 -24.24
C ARG A 376 8.07 -34.69 -22.91
N ILE A 377 8.24 -33.82 -21.92
CA ILE A 377 8.65 -34.20 -20.57
C ILE A 377 7.57 -35.08 -19.94
N LYS A 378 6.28 -34.73 -20.09
CA LYS A 378 5.14 -35.55 -19.68
C LYS A 378 5.23 -36.97 -20.26
N TYR A 379 5.44 -37.08 -21.57
CA TYR A 379 5.58 -38.38 -22.24
C TYR A 379 6.76 -39.19 -21.70
N LYS A 380 7.97 -38.59 -21.69
CA LYS A 380 9.23 -39.27 -21.32
C LYS A 380 9.27 -39.74 -19.86
N LYS A 381 8.59 -39.03 -18.95
CA LYS A 381 8.65 -39.29 -17.51
C LYS A 381 7.46 -40.05 -16.95
N SER A 382 6.41 -40.29 -17.75
CA SER A 382 5.14 -40.81 -17.26
C SER A 382 5.29 -42.13 -16.51
N GLU A 383 5.88 -43.17 -17.11
CA GLU A 383 5.83 -44.51 -16.51
C GLU A 383 6.70 -44.66 -15.25
N ALA A 384 7.96 -44.22 -15.29
CA ALA A 384 8.87 -44.36 -14.14
C ALA A 384 8.48 -43.46 -12.96
N LEU A 385 8.02 -42.22 -13.21
CA LEU A 385 7.59 -41.33 -12.13
C LEU A 385 6.21 -41.73 -11.60
N GLU A 386 5.32 -42.25 -12.44
CA GLU A 386 4.04 -42.80 -11.99
C GLU A 386 4.27 -43.99 -11.07
N LYS A 387 5.13 -44.95 -11.46
CA LYS A 387 5.49 -46.07 -10.58
C LYS A 387 6.02 -45.60 -9.23
N GLN A 388 6.97 -44.67 -9.23
CA GLN A 388 7.53 -44.12 -7.99
C GLN A 388 6.48 -43.39 -7.13
N LEU A 389 5.57 -42.64 -7.77
CA LEU A 389 4.49 -41.95 -7.08
C LEU A 389 3.51 -42.95 -6.46
N GLN A 390 3.11 -43.99 -7.20
CA GLN A 390 2.19 -45.01 -6.72
C GLN A 390 2.80 -45.82 -5.55
N GLU A 391 4.08 -46.19 -5.62
CA GLU A 391 4.79 -46.83 -4.51
C GLU A 391 4.80 -45.95 -3.24
N ARG A 392 4.96 -44.63 -3.40
CA ARG A 392 4.92 -43.69 -2.28
C ARG A 392 3.50 -43.53 -1.73
N LEU A 393 2.51 -43.29 -2.59
CA LEU A 393 1.11 -43.08 -2.21
C LEU A 393 0.50 -44.34 -1.56
N ALA A 394 0.94 -45.54 -1.96
CA ALA A 394 0.52 -46.79 -1.32
C ALA A 394 0.88 -46.86 0.17
N ASN A 395 1.93 -46.14 0.60
CA ASN A 395 2.44 -46.13 1.96
C ASN A 395 2.02 -44.87 2.76
N GLU A 396 1.22 -43.97 2.18
CA GLU A 396 0.81 -42.70 2.79
C GLU A 396 -0.71 -42.61 2.94
N GLU A 397 -1.21 -42.27 4.12
CA GLU A 397 -2.64 -41.95 4.28
C GLU A 397 -2.99 -40.65 3.52
N PRO A 398 -4.02 -40.66 2.66
CA PRO A 398 -4.40 -39.48 1.89
C PRO A 398 -4.89 -38.36 2.81
N ARG A 399 -4.23 -37.22 2.73
CA ARG A 399 -4.60 -36.01 3.49
C ARG A 399 -5.68 -35.25 2.71
N CYS A 400 -6.93 -35.49 3.08
CA CYS A 400 -8.08 -34.82 2.47
C CYS A 400 -8.75 -33.84 3.44
N TYR A 401 -9.41 -32.83 2.88
CA TYR A 401 -10.29 -31.92 3.60
C TYR A 401 -11.51 -31.59 2.76
N GLU A 402 -12.66 -31.51 3.41
CA GLU A 402 -13.91 -31.16 2.75
C GLU A 402 -14.75 -30.26 3.66
N ASN A 403 -15.43 -29.28 3.06
CA ASN A 403 -16.50 -28.53 3.69
C ASN A 403 -17.72 -28.45 2.76
N SER A 404 -18.71 -27.63 3.12
CA SER A 404 -19.96 -27.50 2.34
C SER A 404 -19.76 -27.04 0.89
N ARG A 405 -18.59 -26.50 0.51
CA ARG A 405 -18.36 -25.92 -0.82
C ARG A 405 -17.05 -26.32 -1.50
N ILE A 406 -16.02 -26.72 -0.76
CA ILE A 406 -14.67 -26.98 -1.26
C ILE A 406 -14.19 -28.36 -0.82
N ILE A 407 -13.52 -29.06 -1.74
CA ILE A 407 -12.80 -30.30 -1.50
C ILE A 407 -11.31 -30.03 -1.77
N ILE A 408 -10.44 -30.53 -0.91
CA ILE A 408 -8.99 -30.55 -1.07
C ILE A 408 -8.53 -31.99 -0.93
N ARG A 409 -7.87 -32.53 -1.95
CA ARG A 409 -7.33 -33.89 -1.94
C ARG A 409 -5.95 -33.92 -2.61
N PRO A 410 -5.10 -34.91 -2.28
CA PRO A 410 -3.85 -35.09 -3.01
C PRO A 410 -4.11 -35.28 -4.50
N ILE A 411 -3.18 -34.80 -5.33
CA ILE A 411 -3.11 -35.24 -6.73
C ILE A 411 -2.69 -36.72 -6.72
N SER A 412 -3.42 -37.57 -7.44
CA SER A 412 -3.32 -39.04 -7.34
C SER A 412 -2.41 -39.67 -8.39
N SER A 413 -2.05 -38.94 -9.44
CA SER A 413 -1.19 -39.43 -10.52
C SER A 413 -0.39 -38.31 -11.17
N ILE A 414 0.69 -38.68 -11.86
CA ILE A 414 1.44 -37.75 -12.72
C ILE A 414 0.55 -37.32 -13.89
N SER A 415 -0.30 -38.20 -14.42
CA SER A 415 -1.28 -37.85 -15.45
C SER A 415 -2.26 -36.77 -14.99
N GLU A 416 -2.82 -36.90 -13.79
CA GLU A 416 -3.71 -35.89 -13.20
C GLU A 416 -2.97 -34.56 -13.00
N LEU A 417 -1.75 -34.58 -12.48
CA LEU A 417 -0.94 -33.37 -12.31
C LEU A 417 -0.84 -32.58 -13.62
N PHE A 418 -0.61 -33.27 -14.74
CA PHE A 418 -0.51 -32.62 -16.04
C PHE A 418 -1.85 -32.12 -16.57
N GLN A 419 -2.94 -32.89 -16.42
CA GLN A 419 -4.28 -32.42 -16.80
C GLN A 419 -4.70 -31.18 -16.01
N GLU A 420 -4.31 -31.12 -14.74
CA GLU A 420 -4.52 -29.98 -13.86
C GLU A 420 -3.82 -28.74 -14.41
N GLY A 421 -2.51 -28.84 -14.70
CA GLY A 421 -1.74 -27.73 -15.25
C GLY A 421 -2.22 -27.26 -16.62
N GLU A 422 -2.65 -28.18 -17.48
CA GLU A 422 -3.22 -27.89 -18.80
C GLU A 422 -4.53 -27.11 -18.67
N LYS A 423 -5.50 -27.62 -17.91
CA LYS A 423 -6.81 -26.96 -17.73
C LYS A 423 -6.69 -25.61 -17.01
N LEU A 424 -5.74 -25.48 -16.08
CA LEU A 424 -5.51 -24.22 -15.35
C LEU A 424 -4.51 -23.29 -16.05
N ASN A 425 -3.97 -23.65 -17.23
CA ASN A 425 -2.98 -22.85 -17.96
C ASN A 425 -1.80 -22.40 -17.08
N HIS A 426 -1.25 -23.30 -16.27
CA HIS A 426 -0.05 -23.05 -15.48
C HIS A 426 0.93 -24.23 -15.51
N CYS A 427 2.23 -23.92 -15.56
CA CYS A 427 3.26 -24.94 -15.73
C CYS A 427 3.41 -25.81 -14.46
N VAL A 428 3.19 -27.11 -14.63
CA VAL A 428 3.38 -28.13 -13.59
C VAL A 428 4.59 -29.04 -13.84
N GLY A 429 5.22 -28.93 -15.02
CA GLY A 429 6.25 -29.87 -15.49
C GLY A 429 7.51 -29.90 -14.62
N GLY A 430 7.88 -28.76 -14.01
CA GLY A 430 9.01 -28.69 -13.07
C GLY A 430 8.77 -29.40 -11.74
N TYR A 431 7.51 -29.70 -11.39
CA TYR A 431 7.17 -30.34 -10.11
C TYR A 431 7.16 -31.85 -10.19
N ALA A 432 6.90 -32.45 -11.36
CA ALA A 432 6.64 -33.90 -11.48
C ALA A 432 7.71 -34.78 -10.79
N LYS A 433 8.99 -34.45 -10.95
CA LYS A 433 10.10 -35.19 -10.31
C LYS A 433 10.19 -34.96 -8.79
N ARG A 434 9.94 -33.73 -8.34
CA ARG A 434 9.96 -33.40 -6.90
C ARG A 434 8.74 -33.99 -6.19
N PHE A 435 7.60 -34.00 -6.90
CA PHE A 435 6.34 -34.56 -6.45
C PHE A 435 6.40 -36.09 -6.35
N SER A 436 6.96 -36.79 -7.36
CA SER A 436 7.15 -38.24 -7.30
C SER A 436 8.08 -38.65 -6.15
N LYS A 437 9.11 -37.86 -5.85
CA LYS A 437 10.05 -38.07 -4.74
C LYS A 437 9.52 -37.68 -3.35
N GLY A 438 8.36 -37.05 -3.26
CA GLY A 438 7.84 -36.52 -1.99
C GLY A 438 8.54 -35.25 -1.47
N GLU A 439 9.41 -34.61 -2.27
CA GLU A 439 10.04 -33.34 -1.91
C GLU A 439 9.03 -32.17 -1.90
N THR A 440 7.90 -32.32 -2.62
CA THR A 440 6.77 -31.40 -2.59
C THR A 440 5.48 -32.20 -2.69
N GLU A 441 4.46 -31.78 -1.95
CA GLU A 441 3.12 -32.35 -2.02
C GLU A 441 2.22 -31.38 -2.81
N LEU A 442 1.39 -31.93 -3.69
CA LEU A 442 0.46 -31.17 -4.52
C LEU A 442 -0.97 -31.67 -4.28
N PHE A 443 -1.88 -30.72 -4.08
CA PHE A 443 -3.27 -30.98 -3.77
C PHE A 443 -4.18 -30.30 -4.80
N ALA A 444 -5.14 -31.07 -5.29
CA ALA A 444 -6.25 -30.59 -6.09
C ALA A 444 -7.29 -29.92 -5.17
N VAL A 445 -7.58 -28.65 -5.44
CA VAL A 445 -8.69 -27.92 -4.82
C VAL A 445 -9.84 -27.90 -5.82
N ARG A 446 -11.03 -28.28 -5.36
CA ARG A 446 -12.23 -28.45 -6.19
C ARG A 446 -13.43 -27.77 -5.57
N ARG A 447 -14.41 -27.42 -6.40
CA ARG A 447 -15.75 -27.07 -5.93
C ARG A 447 -16.50 -28.36 -5.64
N LYS A 448 -17.19 -28.44 -4.50
CA LYS A 448 -18.01 -29.61 -4.14
C LYS A 448 -19.11 -29.89 -5.18
N ALA A 449 -19.64 -28.85 -5.82
CA ALA A 449 -20.62 -28.97 -6.91
C ALA A 449 -20.04 -29.46 -8.25
N ALA A 450 -18.70 -29.46 -8.40
CA ALA A 450 -18.01 -29.89 -9.62
C ALA A 450 -16.64 -30.49 -9.27
N PRO A 451 -16.61 -31.67 -8.61
CA PRO A 451 -15.38 -32.26 -8.07
C PRO A 451 -14.35 -32.67 -9.15
N GLU A 452 -14.82 -32.94 -10.37
CA GLU A 452 -13.97 -33.34 -11.51
C GLU A 452 -13.39 -32.16 -12.29
N GLN A 453 -13.79 -30.92 -11.98
CA GLN A 453 -13.33 -29.72 -12.68
C GLN A 453 -12.19 -29.05 -11.90
N PRO A 454 -10.99 -28.89 -12.49
CA PRO A 454 -9.90 -28.13 -11.89
C PRO A 454 -10.33 -26.72 -11.49
N TYR A 455 -9.94 -26.31 -10.29
CA TYR A 455 -10.29 -24.99 -9.76
C TYR A 455 -9.05 -24.27 -9.24
N TYR A 456 -8.33 -24.89 -8.30
CA TYR A 456 -7.01 -24.42 -7.86
C TYR A 456 -6.08 -25.62 -7.59
N THR A 457 -4.77 -25.40 -7.69
CA THR A 457 -3.75 -26.33 -7.23
C THR A 457 -3.01 -25.74 -6.03
N LEU A 458 -2.93 -26.49 -4.94
CA LEU A 458 -2.22 -26.13 -3.72
C LEU A 458 -0.87 -26.88 -3.65
N GLN A 459 0.21 -26.15 -3.38
CA GLN A 459 1.54 -26.70 -3.16
C GLN A 459 1.94 -26.57 -1.69
N VAL A 460 2.39 -27.70 -1.14
CA VAL A 460 2.89 -27.82 0.23
C VAL A 460 4.29 -28.44 0.20
N THR A 461 5.21 -27.95 1.01
CA THR A 461 6.54 -28.54 1.16
C THR A 461 6.85 -28.65 2.64
N SER A 462 7.20 -29.86 3.10
CA SER A 462 7.47 -30.13 4.52
C SER A 462 6.36 -29.62 5.44
N ASN A 463 5.09 -29.88 5.08
CA ASN A 463 3.88 -29.42 5.77
C ASN A 463 3.71 -27.90 5.88
N LYS A 464 4.46 -27.11 5.11
CA LYS A 464 4.30 -25.66 5.04
C LYS A 464 3.66 -25.24 3.72
N PHE A 465 2.78 -24.26 3.79
CA PHE A 465 2.16 -23.64 2.62
C PHE A 465 3.25 -22.99 1.75
N VAL A 466 3.23 -23.31 0.45
CA VAL A 466 4.11 -22.66 -0.54
C VAL A 466 3.30 -21.71 -1.41
N GLN A 467 2.26 -22.22 -2.07
CA GLN A 467 1.39 -21.43 -2.94
C GLN A 467 0.08 -22.15 -3.23
N CYS A 468 -0.94 -21.40 -3.67
CA CYS A 468 -2.16 -21.95 -4.27
C CYS A 468 -2.61 -21.07 -5.44
N ARG A 469 -2.77 -21.68 -6.62
CA ARG A 469 -2.95 -20.98 -7.91
C ARG A 469 -4.10 -21.57 -8.70
N GLY A 470 -4.90 -20.71 -9.31
CA GLY A 470 -6.00 -21.09 -10.19
C GLY A 470 -5.67 -20.83 -11.65
N LEU A 471 -6.72 -20.76 -12.48
CA LEU A 471 -6.61 -20.48 -13.91
C LEU A 471 -5.69 -19.28 -14.20
N LYS A 472 -4.70 -19.46 -15.09
CA LYS A 472 -3.69 -18.45 -15.45
C LYS A 472 -2.94 -17.88 -14.24
N ASN A 473 -2.61 -18.73 -13.26
CA ASN A 473 -1.92 -18.35 -12.02
C ASN A 473 -2.68 -17.34 -11.13
N CYS A 474 -4.01 -17.23 -11.28
CA CYS A 474 -4.79 -16.30 -10.47
C CYS A 474 -4.72 -16.65 -8.97
N SER A 475 -4.84 -15.60 -8.14
CA SER A 475 -4.84 -15.72 -6.69
C SER A 475 -6.13 -16.37 -6.17
N MET A 476 -6.06 -16.90 -4.94
CA MET A 476 -7.22 -17.50 -4.28
C MET A 476 -8.35 -16.49 -4.07
N THR A 477 -9.58 -16.93 -4.29
CA THR A 477 -10.75 -16.25 -3.72
C THR A 477 -10.75 -16.41 -2.19
N LYS A 478 -11.43 -15.52 -1.47
CA LYS A 478 -11.54 -15.59 0.00
C LYS A 478 -12.02 -16.96 0.48
N GLN A 479 -12.98 -17.52 -0.24
CA GLN A 479 -13.52 -18.86 0.03
C GLN A 479 -12.45 -19.97 -0.04
N VAL A 480 -11.59 -19.92 -1.06
CA VAL A 480 -10.50 -20.91 -1.23
C VAL A 480 -9.43 -20.70 -0.16
N GLN A 481 -9.10 -19.44 0.13
CA GLN A 481 -8.15 -19.09 1.19
C GLN A 481 -8.58 -19.66 2.55
N ASP A 482 -9.86 -19.52 2.92
CA ASP A 482 -10.39 -20.03 4.19
C ASP A 482 -10.29 -21.57 4.27
N ALA A 483 -10.61 -22.27 3.18
CA ALA A 483 -10.49 -23.72 3.11
C ALA A 483 -9.03 -24.19 3.20
N VAL A 484 -8.11 -23.55 2.48
CA VAL A 484 -6.67 -23.84 2.51
C VAL A 484 -6.12 -23.60 3.92
N ASN A 485 -6.52 -22.52 4.59
CA ASN A 485 -6.09 -22.23 5.97
C ASN A 485 -6.53 -23.33 6.96
N MET A 486 -7.77 -23.82 6.83
CA MET A 486 -8.25 -24.93 7.67
C MET A 486 -7.49 -26.21 7.37
N PHE A 487 -7.24 -26.52 6.10
CA PHE A 487 -6.49 -27.70 5.70
C PHE A 487 -5.04 -27.69 6.21
N MET A 488 -4.34 -26.56 6.11
CA MET A 488 -2.98 -26.43 6.64
C MET A 488 -2.92 -26.65 8.16
N LYS A 489 -3.92 -26.19 8.92
CA LYS A 489 -4.02 -26.49 10.37
C LYS A 489 -4.14 -27.99 10.64
N ILE A 490 -4.91 -28.72 9.82
CA ILE A 490 -5.08 -30.18 9.97
C ILE A 490 -3.75 -30.90 9.73
N ILE A 491 -3.03 -30.52 8.66
CA ILE A 491 -1.70 -31.09 8.35
C ILE A 491 -0.70 -30.81 9.48
N GLU A 492 -0.72 -29.61 10.07
CA GLU A 492 0.15 -29.26 11.20
C GLU A 492 -0.18 -30.04 12.48
N ILE A 493 -1.46 -30.26 12.79
CA ILE A 493 -1.91 -30.98 14.00
C ILE A 493 -1.49 -32.45 13.94
N LYS A 494 -1.59 -33.09 12.77
CA LYS A 494 -1.15 -34.49 12.56
C LYS A 494 0.36 -34.71 12.74
N LYS A 495 1.16 -33.65 12.94
CA LYS A 495 2.61 -33.70 13.23
C LYS A 495 2.94 -33.91 14.72
N LYS A 496 2.04 -33.56 15.66
CA LYS A 496 2.34 -33.71 17.09
C LYS A 496 2.23 -35.20 17.48
N PRO A 497 3.30 -35.84 17.98
CA PRO A 497 3.16 -37.18 18.55
C PRO A 497 2.15 -37.13 19.70
N LYS A 498 1.28 -38.14 19.81
CA LYS A 498 0.43 -38.35 20.99
C LYS A 498 1.35 -38.45 22.21
N SER A 499 1.54 -37.36 22.93
CA SER A 499 2.20 -37.38 24.22
C SER A 499 1.31 -38.15 25.19
N VAL A 500 1.68 -39.38 25.51
CA VAL A 500 1.13 -40.14 26.62
C VAL A 500 1.34 -39.30 27.87
N THR A 501 0.25 -38.76 28.41
CA THR A 501 0.26 -37.96 29.64
C THR A 501 0.45 -38.93 30.80
N ALA A 502 1.67 -39.01 31.31
CA ALA A 502 1.94 -39.58 32.62
C ALA A 502 1.34 -38.64 33.68
N ILE A 503 0.21 -39.04 34.27
CA ILE A 503 -0.33 -38.43 35.48
C ILE A 503 0.53 -38.93 36.64
N LYS A 504 1.52 -38.14 37.06
CA LYS A 504 2.07 -38.23 38.42
C LYS A 504 1.37 -37.18 39.27
N ASN A 505 0.46 -37.64 40.12
CA ASN A 505 -0.11 -36.86 41.20
C ASN A 505 1.00 -36.45 42.17
N GLN A 506 1.22 -35.15 42.30
CA GLN A 506 1.83 -34.55 43.49
C GLN A 506 0.70 -34.25 44.46
N THR A 507 0.69 -34.95 45.60
CA THR A 507 -0.04 -34.50 46.79
C THR A 507 0.97 -34.39 47.94
N ILE A 508 1.34 -33.14 48.21
CA ILE A 508 1.54 -32.51 49.52
C ILE A 508 2.63 -33.10 50.45
N ARG A 509 3.70 -32.31 50.64
CA ARG A 509 4.57 -32.31 51.82
C ARG A 509 3.99 -31.36 52.88
N GLN A 510 3.77 -31.89 54.07
CA GLN A 510 3.69 -31.28 55.42
C GLN A 510 3.81 -32.52 56.33
N GLU A 511 4.70 -32.70 57.31
CA GLU A 511 5.58 -31.87 58.15
C GLU A 511 6.69 -32.79 58.70
N ALA A 512 7.85 -32.22 59.05
CA ALA A 512 8.77 -32.73 60.08
C ALA A 512 9.54 -31.49 60.59
N VAL A 513 9.17 -30.91 61.73
CA VAL A 513 9.62 -31.24 63.11
C VAL A 513 11.01 -30.64 63.41
N VAL A 514 10.99 -29.72 64.40
CA VAL A 514 12.07 -29.28 65.32
C VAL A 514 13.25 -28.51 64.72
#